data_AF-A0A356I860-F1
#
_entry.id   AF-A0A356I860-F1
#
_cell.length_a   1.000
_cell.length_b   1.000
_cell.length_c   1.000
_cell.angle_alpha   90.00
_cell.angle_beta   90.00
_cell.angle_gamma   90.00
#
_symmetry.space_group_name_H-M   'P 1'
#
loop_
_entity.id
_entity.type
_entity.pdbx_description
1 polymer ?
#
loop_
_entity_poly.entity_id
_entity_poly.type
_entity_poly.pdbx_seq_one_letter_code
_entity_poly.pdbx_strand_id
1 'polypeptide(L)'
;MKIICLLFYFSGIAALTYEVLWVRHLGLIFGNTVYAAATVMMTYMFGLAVGAHYAGQLAKKIKRPVRMFGILEILTALYALCVPYIFDFVQLAYRFIAIHISDSIFVLTMVRVLLVLVLLLIPTAMMGATLPVLSKGFLMKVERFGSRLGLLYGINTLGAVSGVLLAGFVFIPKLGMDVSNYVAVSLDALVGIVSLFLARRFDQSSEVVAGIITDAELLPPVKKDRRSKGLLIALGASGFLSLALEVVWFRALILIFGSTTYSFSAMLGIFLIGLSLGSLIVSRYADRVKQPVLIFGGAAVISGIFTLISLHWFTKMPEFLLSNLMLSGTPSWEKMIGLKFVITLIFLLVPTLLFGASFTAATKAIREAMNSSTEAVGEAAMYNTIGAALGAFFGGFILLPNTGMRLGLVICAVLVLLLGSILLYKYFREKRWQISITALVVIVLGWVIFSPPQWDKQVMSSGPYFSPWNYIEDDSVNLSDQLDSERLLYFNEGITSTISVIQTPDEVYSYCSQGKVEADTSDRSMMLQRMMGHLPMLFHPDPQRVVNIGLGAGVTFGAVSCYPTKHLEVVEFEPSVVNIAKVWSNYNHGVISKENITVTINDGRNHLFVCD
;
A
#
# COMPACT_ATOMS: atom_id res chain seq x y z
N MET A 1 2.20 32.09 -5.33
CA MET A 1 2.73 30.83 -4.77
C MET A 1 1.96 30.35 -3.54
N LYS A 2 1.93 31.07 -2.40
CA LYS A 2 1.28 30.60 -1.16
C LYS A 2 -0.16 30.11 -1.34
N ILE A 3 -0.99 30.88 -2.06
CA ILE A 3 -2.39 30.51 -2.33
C ILE A 3 -2.49 29.23 -3.18
N ILE A 4 -1.64 29.08 -4.19
CA ILE A 4 -1.60 27.87 -5.02
C ILE A 4 -1.18 26.66 -4.20
N CYS A 5 -0.18 26.81 -3.33
CA CYS A 5 0.21 25.76 -2.40
C CYS A 5 -0.93 25.38 -1.45
N LEU A 6 -1.72 26.35 -0.97
CA LEU A 6 -2.88 26.08 -0.11
C LEU A 6 -3.97 25.31 -0.87
N LEU A 7 -4.28 25.72 -2.10
CA LEU A 7 -5.23 25.00 -2.96
C LEU A 7 -4.77 23.57 -3.22
N PHE A 8 -3.47 23.40 -3.51
CA PHE A 8 -2.90 22.09 -3.81
C PHE A 8 -2.78 21.21 -2.55
N TYR A 9 -2.62 21.80 -1.36
CA TYR A 9 -2.74 21.08 -0.09
C TYR A 9 -4.15 20.51 0.12
N PHE A 10 -5.19 21.32 -0.08
CA PHE A 10 -6.58 20.85 0.08
C PHE A 10 -7.01 19.86 -1.02
N SER A 11 -6.53 20.04 -2.25
CA SER A 11 -6.63 19.03 -3.32
C SER A 11 -6.04 17.69 -2.89
N GLY A 12 -4.84 17.71 -2.31
CA GLY A 12 -4.21 16.52 -1.73
C GLY A 12 -5.04 15.86 -0.62
N ILE A 13 -5.67 16.64 0.26
CA ILE A 13 -6.58 16.11 1.30
C ILE A 13 -7.73 15.34 0.66
N ALA A 14 -8.41 15.94 -0.31
CA ALA A 14 -9.54 15.31 -0.99
C ALA A 14 -9.09 14.04 -1.73
N ALA A 15 -8.00 14.13 -2.48
CA ALA A 15 -7.43 13.04 -3.27
C ALA A 15 -7.21 11.76 -2.47
N LEU A 16 -6.55 11.88 -1.31
CA LEU A 16 -6.25 10.70 -0.49
C LEU A 16 -7.40 10.31 0.44
N THR A 17 -8.34 11.21 0.71
CA THR A 17 -9.59 10.82 1.34
C THR A 17 -10.37 9.89 0.40
N TYR A 18 -10.46 10.22 -0.89
CA TYR A 18 -11.06 9.33 -1.88
C TYR A 18 -10.34 7.98 -1.96
N GLU A 19 -9.01 7.96 -2.00
CA GLU A 19 -8.25 6.70 -2.04
C GLU A 19 -8.59 5.80 -0.85
N VAL A 20 -8.59 6.33 0.38
CA VAL A 20 -8.95 5.55 1.58
C VAL A 20 -10.39 5.05 1.51
N LEU A 21 -11.34 5.86 1.05
CA LEU A 21 -12.74 5.46 0.91
C LEU A 21 -12.91 4.38 -0.17
N TRP A 22 -12.24 4.52 -1.31
CA TRP A 22 -12.35 3.57 -2.42
C TRP A 22 -11.67 2.23 -2.10
N VAL A 23 -10.53 2.22 -1.40
CA VAL A 23 -9.93 0.98 -0.87
C VAL A 23 -10.93 0.25 0.04
N ARG A 24 -11.68 0.98 0.88
CA ARG A 24 -12.70 0.40 1.76
C ARG A 24 -13.86 -0.20 0.99
N HIS A 25 -14.44 0.54 0.04
CA HIS A 25 -15.51 0.02 -0.81
C HIS A 25 -15.06 -1.22 -1.61
N LEU A 26 -13.85 -1.18 -2.15
CA LEU A 26 -13.29 -2.27 -2.94
C LEU A 26 -12.92 -3.49 -2.09
N GLY A 27 -12.52 -3.29 -0.83
CA GLY A 27 -12.38 -4.38 0.14
C GLY A 27 -13.65 -5.21 0.29
N LEU A 28 -14.83 -4.59 0.17
CA LEU A 28 -16.12 -5.30 0.21
C LEU A 28 -16.38 -6.17 -1.04
N ILE A 29 -15.75 -5.86 -2.18
CA ILE A 29 -15.91 -6.59 -3.44
C ILE A 29 -14.87 -7.71 -3.56
N PHE A 30 -13.62 -7.42 -3.22
CA PHE A 30 -12.53 -8.39 -3.34
C PHE A 30 -12.44 -9.35 -2.15
N GLY A 31 -12.97 -8.98 -0.98
CA GLY A 31 -12.87 -9.77 0.26
C GLY A 31 -11.48 -9.75 0.90
N ASN A 32 -10.43 -9.98 0.08
CA ASN A 32 -9.03 -9.92 0.49
C ASN A 32 -8.50 -8.47 0.46
N THR A 33 -8.06 -7.98 1.62
CA THR A 33 -7.56 -6.61 1.81
C THR A 33 -6.24 -6.32 1.09
N VAL A 34 -5.35 -7.32 0.93
CA VAL A 34 -4.05 -7.15 0.26
C VAL A 34 -4.24 -7.01 -1.25
N TYR A 35 -5.03 -7.90 -1.86
CA TYR A 35 -5.32 -7.81 -3.29
C TYR A 35 -6.22 -6.63 -3.63
N ALA A 36 -7.18 -6.29 -2.78
CA ALA A 36 -7.97 -5.07 -2.91
C ALA A 36 -7.04 -3.85 -2.92
N ALA A 37 -6.21 -3.69 -1.89
CA ALA A 37 -5.28 -2.56 -1.77
C ALA A 37 -4.29 -2.51 -2.94
N ALA A 38 -3.68 -3.63 -3.32
CA ALA A 38 -2.76 -3.69 -4.45
C ALA A 38 -3.45 -3.33 -5.78
N THR A 39 -4.69 -3.78 -5.99
CA THR A 39 -5.47 -3.44 -7.19
C THR A 39 -5.86 -1.97 -7.20
N VAL A 40 -6.32 -1.41 -6.08
CA VAL A 40 -6.65 0.02 -5.98
C VAL A 40 -5.40 0.85 -6.24
N MET A 41 -4.29 0.55 -5.58
CA MET A 41 -3.03 1.27 -5.79
C MET A 41 -2.55 1.14 -7.24
N MET A 42 -2.60 -0.06 -7.84
CA MET A 42 -2.23 -0.25 -9.24
C MET A 42 -3.09 0.61 -10.18
N THR A 43 -4.42 0.55 -10.05
CA THR A 43 -5.36 1.26 -10.92
C THR A 43 -5.31 2.77 -10.72
N TYR A 44 -5.19 3.22 -9.47
CA TYR A 44 -5.03 4.62 -9.10
C TYR A 44 -3.73 5.22 -9.64
N MET A 45 -2.60 4.53 -9.44
CA MET A 45 -1.31 4.94 -9.99
C MET A 45 -1.32 4.90 -11.53
N PHE A 46 -1.93 3.88 -12.14
CA PHE A 46 -2.04 3.81 -13.59
C PHE A 46 -2.81 5.02 -14.16
N GLY A 47 -3.93 5.41 -13.56
CA GLY A 47 -4.66 6.58 -14.03
C GLY A 47 -3.90 7.89 -13.78
N LEU A 48 -3.27 8.06 -12.62
CA LEU A 48 -2.37 9.20 -12.36
C LEU A 48 -1.29 9.34 -13.45
N ALA A 49 -0.68 8.22 -13.87
CA ALA A 49 0.32 8.20 -14.94
C ALA A 49 -0.26 8.64 -16.30
N VAL A 50 -1.43 8.11 -16.67
CA VAL A 50 -2.14 8.47 -17.90
C VAL A 50 -2.45 9.98 -17.91
N GLY A 51 -3.00 10.48 -16.81
CA GLY A 51 -3.28 11.90 -16.60
C GLY A 51 -2.04 12.78 -16.74
N ALA A 52 -0.96 12.40 -16.07
CA ALA A 52 0.28 13.15 -16.08
C ALA A 52 0.92 13.23 -17.47
N HIS A 53 0.90 12.12 -18.21
CA HIS A 53 1.40 12.06 -19.58
C HIS A 53 0.61 12.94 -20.53
N TYR A 54 -0.71 12.79 -20.56
CA TYR A 54 -1.56 13.58 -21.47
C TYR A 54 -1.50 15.06 -21.13
N ALA A 55 -1.53 15.44 -19.85
CA ALA A 55 -1.38 16.83 -19.44
C ALA A 55 0.00 17.40 -19.82
N GLY A 56 1.06 16.59 -19.68
CA GLY A 56 2.41 16.93 -20.12
C GLY A 56 2.51 17.17 -21.64
N GLN A 57 1.84 16.37 -22.46
CA GLN A 57 1.80 16.58 -23.91
C GLN A 57 0.92 17.77 -24.32
N LEU A 58 -0.25 17.89 -23.69
CA LEU A 58 -1.19 19.00 -23.89
C LEU A 58 -0.66 20.33 -23.34
N ALA A 59 0.49 20.30 -22.66
CA ALA A 59 1.20 21.48 -22.15
C ALA A 59 1.17 22.64 -23.13
N LYS A 60 1.53 22.43 -24.41
CA LYS A 60 1.57 23.51 -25.42
C LYS A 60 0.23 24.24 -25.60
N LYS A 61 -0.89 23.55 -25.39
CA LYS A 61 -2.25 24.09 -25.57
C LYS A 61 -2.81 24.74 -24.29
N ILE A 62 -2.24 24.47 -23.11
CA ILE A 62 -2.75 25.00 -21.83
C ILE A 62 -2.40 26.49 -21.69
N LYS A 63 -3.33 27.40 -21.97
CA LYS A 63 -3.12 28.85 -21.83
C LYS A 63 -3.48 29.40 -20.44
N ARG A 64 -4.30 28.67 -19.70
CA ARG A 64 -4.90 29.10 -18.42
C ARG A 64 -4.75 27.97 -17.39
N PRO A 65 -3.55 27.78 -16.81
CA PRO A 65 -3.26 26.63 -15.96
C PRO A 65 -4.11 26.58 -14.69
N VAL A 66 -4.35 27.72 -14.01
CA VAL A 66 -5.18 27.74 -12.79
C VAL A 66 -6.64 27.46 -13.13
N ARG A 67 -7.14 27.98 -14.26
CA ARG A 67 -8.49 27.63 -14.73
C ARG A 67 -8.62 26.13 -15.02
N MET A 68 -7.65 25.54 -15.74
CA MET A 68 -7.68 24.13 -16.09
C MET A 68 -7.61 23.26 -14.84
N PHE A 69 -6.74 23.60 -13.88
CA PHE A 69 -6.70 22.96 -12.57
C PHE A 69 -8.07 23.01 -11.90
N GLY A 70 -8.72 24.17 -11.81
CA GLY A 70 -10.04 24.28 -11.21
C GLY A 70 -11.14 23.46 -11.90
N ILE A 71 -11.07 23.30 -13.23
CA ILE A 71 -11.99 22.42 -13.98
C ILE A 71 -11.75 20.96 -13.61
N LEU A 72 -10.48 20.52 -13.53
CA LEU A 72 -10.14 19.14 -13.19
C LEU A 72 -10.64 18.76 -11.79
N GLU A 73 -10.47 19.64 -10.80
CA GLU A 73 -10.96 19.41 -9.42
C GLU A 73 -12.50 19.30 -9.39
N ILE A 74 -13.23 20.20 -10.08
CA ILE A 74 -14.71 20.12 -10.14
C ILE A 74 -15.18 18.82 -10.81
N LEU A 75 -14.55 18.43 -11.92
CA LEU A 75 -14.90 17.19 -12.61
C LEU A 75 -14.58 15.96 -11.77
N THR A 76 -13.49 16.00 -10.99
CA THR A 76 -13.13 14.94 -10.03
C THR A 76 -14.17 14.84 -8.92
N ALA A 77 -14.57 15.97 -8.32
CA ALA A 77 -15.62 16.03 -7.31
C ALA A 77 -16.98 15.52 -7.83
N LEU A 78 -17.38 15.92 -9.04
CA LEU A 78 -18.61 15.44 -9.68
C LEU A 78 -18.56 13.94 -9.94
N TYR A 79 -17.42 13.41 -10.37
CA TYR A 79 -17.23 11.98 -10.54
C TYR A 79 -17.35 11.25 -9.19
N ALA A 80 -16.67 11.74 -8.16
CA ALA A 80 -16.68 11.17 -6.81
C ALA A 80 -18.08 11.17 -6.16
N LEU A 81 -18.95 12.11 -6.52
CA LEU A 81 -20.37 12.09 -6.12
C LEU A 81 -21.11 10.88 -6.70
N CYS A 82 -20.78 10.49 -7.93
CA CYS A 82 -21.40 9.36 -8.61
C CYS A 82 -20.82 8.00 -8.19
N VAL A 83 -19.63 7.95 -7.59
CA VAL A 83 -18.90 6.73 -7.28
C VAL A 83 -19.71 5.67 -6.51
N PRO A 84 -20.47 5.99 -5.44
CA PRO A 84 -21.28 4.98 -4.75
C PRO A 84 -22.25 4.24 -5.68
N TYR A 85 -22.94 4.97 -6.56
CA TYR A 85 -23.86 4.38 -7.53
C TYR A 85 -23.12 3.55 -8.61
N ILE A 86 -21.93 3.99 -9.02
CA ILE A 86 -21.13 3.21 -9.96
C ILE A 86 -20.63 1.92 -9.30
N PHE A 87 -20.34 1.93 -7.99
CA PHE A 87 -20.00 0.72 -7.24
C PHE A 87 -21.15 -0.30 -7.21
N ASP A 88 -22.38 0.15 -6.97
CA ASP A 88 -23.56 -0.72 -7.00
C ASP A 88 -23.74 -1.37 -8.38
N PHE A 89 -23.53 -0.58 -9.44
CA PHE A 89 -23.55 -1.09 -10.81
C PHE A 89 -22.43 -2.12 -11.08
N VAL A 90 -21.21 -1.85 -10.61
CA VAL A 90 -20.07 -2.79 -10.75
C VAL A 90 -20.34 -4.10 -10.00
N GLN A 91 -20.94 -4.05 -8.81
CA GLN A 91 -21.33 -5.25 -8.07
C GLN A 91 -22.38 -6.07 -8.83
N LEU A 92 -23.39 -5.41 -9.42
CA LEU A 92 -24.40 -6.07 -10.24
C LEU A 92 -23.79 -6.71 -11.50
N ALA A 93 -22.90 -6.00 -12.19
CA ALA A 93 -22.20 -6.52 -13.37
C ALA A 93 -21.30 -7.71 -13.01
N TYR A 94 -20.58 -7.63 -11.89
CA TYR A 94 -19.79 -8.74 -11.39
C TYR A 94 -20.65 -9.98 -11.06
N ARG A 95 -21.77 -9.79 -10.36
CA ARG A 95 -22.72 -10.88 -10.05
C ARG A 95 -23.27 -11.52 -11.32
N PHE A 96 -23.64 -10.72 -12.31
CA PHE A 96 -24.12 -11.22 -13.59
C PHE A 96 -23.08 -12.12 -14.28
N ILE A 97 -21.83 -11.68 -14.33
CA ILE A 97 -20.71 -12.44 -14.92
C ILE A 97 -20.44 -13.73 -14.13
N ALA A 98 -20.45 -13.67 -12.80
CA ALA A 98 -20.22 -14.82 -11.94
C ALA A 98 -21.28 -15.91 -12.11
N ILE A 99 -22.55 -15.53 -12.28
CA ILE A 99 -23.66 -16.49 -12.43
C ILE A 99 -23.75 -17.04 -13.86
N HIS A 100 -23.54 -16.21 -14.88
CA HIS A 100 -23.88 -16.58 -16.27
C HIS A 100 -22.68 -16.88 -17.17
N ILE A 101 -21.46 -16.50 -16.80
CA ILE A 101 -20.28 -16.62 -17.68
C ILE A 101 -19.28 -17.63 -17.16
N SER A 102 -18.77 -17.47 -15.93
CA SER A 102 -17.76 -18.37 -15.38
C SER A 102 -17.67 -18.29 -13.85
N ASP A 103 -17.48 -19.46 -13.24
CA ASP A 103 -17.15 -19.68 -11.83
C ASP A 103 -15.63 -19.71 -11.57
N SER A 104 -14.80 -19.55 -12.60
CA SER A 104 -13.34 -19.58 -12.48
C SER A 104 -12.83 -18.39 -11.67
N ILE A 105 -12.14 -18.66 -10.55
CA ILE A 105 -11.50 -17.66 -9.68
C ILE A 105 -10.61 -16.71 -10.47
N PHE A 106 -9.84 -17.24 -11.43
CA PHE A 106 -8.95 -16.44 -12.26
C PHE A 106 -9.73 -15.44 -13.13
N VAL A 107 -10.76 -15.92 -13.83
CA VAL A 107 -11.60 -15.08 -14.70
C VAL A 107 -12.31 -14.00 -13.87
N LEU A 108 -12.91 -14.38 -12.74
CA LEU A 108 -13.58 -13.45 -11.85
C LEU A 108 -12.63 -12.41 -11.26
N THR A 109 -11.41 -12.79 -10.92
CA THR A 109 -10.38 -11.84 -10.45
C THR A 109 -9.99 -10.86 -11.56
N MET A 110 -9.77 -11.33 -12.79
CA MET A 110 -9.46 -10.47 -13.93
C MET A 110 -10.60 -9.50 -14.24
N VAL A 111 -11.84 -9.96 -14.21
CA VAL A 111 -13.03 -9.13 -14.39
C VAL A 111 -13.10 -8.05 -13.31
N ARG A 112 -12.91 -8.40 -12.03
CA ARG A 112 -12.88 -7.40 -10.94
C ARG A 112 -11.80 -6.35 -11.18
N VAL A 113 -10.57 -6.76 -11.51
CA VAL A 113 -9.46 -5.83 -11.78
C VAL A 113 -9.79 -4.89 -12.95
N LEU A 114 -10.36 -5.41 -14.04
CA LEU A 114 -10.76 -4.61 -15.20
C LEU A 114 -11.89 -3.62 -14.87
N LEU A 115 -12.91 -4.05 -14.14
CA LEU A 115 -14.01 -3.17 -13.72
C LEU A 115 -13.51 -2.02 -12.84
N VAL A 116 -12.61 -2.32 -11.90
CA VAL A 116 -11.99 -1.30 -11.04
C VAL A 116 -11.07 -0.37 -11.82
N LEU A 117 -10.31 -0.89 -12.78
CA LEU A 117 -9.48 -0.07 -13.64
C LEU A 117 -10.34 0.93 -14.40
N VAL A 118 -11.43 0.48 -15.03
CA VAL A 118 -12.35 1.36 -15.77
C VAL A 118 -13.00 2.41 -14.85
N LEU A 119 -13.42 2.00 -13.65
CA LEU A 119 -13.97 2.89 -12.63
C LEU A 119 -12.98 3.99 -12.24
N LEU A 120 -11.77 3.61 -11.83
CA LEU A 120 -10.85 4.55 -11.22
C LEU A 120 -10.03 5.34 -12.23
N LEU A 121 -9.89 4.88 -13.48
CA LEU A 121 -9.06 5.53 -14.49
C LEU A 121 -9.44 6.99 -14.74
N ILE A 122 -10.73 7.30 -14.83
CA ILE A 122 -11.20 8.67 -15.15
C ILE A 122 -10.84 9.67 -14.05
N PRO A 123 -11.28 9.51 -12.78
CA PRO A 123 -10.96 10.46 -11.73
C PRO A 123 -9.45 10.54 -11.48
N THR A 124 -8.76 9.40 -11.47
CA THR A 124 -7.32 9.38 -11.17
C THR A 124 -6.48 9.96 -12.31
N ALA A 125 -6.91 9.88 -13.57
CA ALA A 125 -6.30 10.63 -14.66
C ALA A 125 -6.49 12.14 -14.52
N MET A 126 -7.65 12.61 -14.06
CA MET A 126 -7.83 14.04 -13.77
C MET A 126 -6.92 14.51 -12.64
N MET A 127 -6.81 13.72 -11.57
CA MET A 127 -5.91 13.98 -10.44
C MET A 127 -4.44 13.97 -10.88
N GLY A 128 -4.04 13.07 -11.78
CA GLY A 128 -2.68 12.98 -12.32
C GLY A 128 -2.30 14.14 -13.22
N ALA A 129 -3.29 14.76 -13.87
CA ALA A 129 -3.09 15.93 -14.72
C ALA A 129 -2.83 17.22 -13.93
N THR A 130 -3.21 17.29 -12.64
CA THR A 130 -3.14 18.51 -11.82
C THR A 130 -1.72 19.09 -11.70
N LEU A 131 -0.73 18.25 -11.40
CA LEU A 131 0.66 18.70 -11.21
C LEU A 131 1.29 19.21 -12.52
N PRO A 132 1.20 18.50 -13.67
CA PRO A 132 1.67 19.05 -14.95
C PRO A 132 0.91 20.32 -15.40
N VAL A 133 -0.38 20.44 -15.09
CA VAL A 133 -1.15 21.65 -15.41
C VAL A 133 -0.66 22.85 -14.61
N LEU A 134 -0.49 22.70 -13.29
CA LEU A 134 0.00 23.77 -12.43
C LEU A 134 1.49 24.08 -12.66
N SER A 135 2.28 23.07 -13.06
CA SER A 135 3.70 23.26 -13.33
C SER A 135 3.94 24.24 -14.49
N LYS A 136 3.08 24.21 -15.51
CA LYS A 136 3.14 25.15 -16.63
C LYS A 136 3.02 26.62 -16.21
N GLY A 137 2.22 26.92 -15.18
CA GLY A 137 2.09 28.29 -14.70
C GLY A 137 3.24 28.73 -13.79
N PHE A 138 3.69 27.83 -12.91
CA PHE A 138 4.45 28.23 -11.73
C PHE A 138 5.89 27.68 -11.66
N LEU A 139 6.27 26.70 -12.48
CA LEU A 139 7.61 26.08 -12.46
C LEU A 139 8.55 26.58 -13.57
N MET A 140 8.15 27.62 -14.34
CA MET A 140 8.83 27.98 -15.60
C MET A 140 10.15 28.74 -15.45
N LYS A 141 10.43 29.37 -14.29
CA LYS A 141 11.74 30.02 -14.07
C LYS A 141 12.82 28.96 -13.84
N VAL A 142 13.78 28.89 -14.77
CA VAL A 142 14.90 27.94 -14.77
C VAL A 142 15.61 27.85 -13.42
N GLU A 143 15.83 29.01 -12.80
CA GLU A 143 16.57 29.15 -11.54
C GLU A 143 15.84 28.61 -10.30
N ARG A 144 14.51 28.44 -10.39
CA ARG A 144 13.66 28.04 -9.25
C ARG A 144 12.85 26.79 -9.51
N PHE A 145 13.17 26.04 -10.58
CA PHE A 145 12.41 24.86 -10.97
C PHE A 145 12.40 23.81 -9.86
N GLY A 146 13.58 23.48 -9.31
CA GLY A 146 13.72 22.42 -8.32
C GLY A 146 13.03 22.78 -7.00
N SER A 147 13.23 24.01 -6.52
CA SER A 147 12.56 24.47 -5.30
C SER A 147 11.04 24.49 -5.43
N ARG A 148 10.50 25.04 -6.52
CA ARG A 148 9.05 25.12 -6.68
C ARG A 148 8.41 23.77 -6.97
N LEU A 149 9.08 22.88 -7.71
CA LEU A 149 8.59 21.52 -7.96
C LEU A 149 8.46 20.76 -6.65
N GLY A 150 9.54 20.73 -5.86
CA GLY A 150 9.54 20.00 -4.60
C GLY A 150 8.61 20.64 -3.56
N LEU A 151 8.34 21.95 -3.65
CA LEU A 151 7.36 22.64 -2.81
C LEU A 151 5.92 22.26 -3.19
N LEU A 152 5.57 22.28 -4.48
CA LEU A 152 4.23 21.89 -4.94
C LEU A 152 3.96 20.41 -4.65
N TYR A 153 4.86 19.53 -5.08
CA TYR A 153 4.73 18.08 -4.81
C TYR A 153 4.71 17.82 -3.31
N GLY A 154 5.64 18.38 -2.55
CA GLY A 154 5.73 18.19 -1.11
C GLY A 154 4.48 18.66 -0.35
N ILE A 155 3.94 19.84 -0.69
CA ILE A 155 2.73 20.36 -0.03
C ILE A 155 1.48 19.57 -0.42
N ASN A 156 1.33 19.16 -1.67
CA ASN A 156 0.24 18.28 -2.07
C ASN A 156 0.30 16.95 -1.32
N THR A 157 1.50 16.35 -1.24
CA THR A 157 1.71 15.12 -0.49
C THR A 157 1.49 15.32 1.02
N LEU A 158 1.75 16.51 1.58
CA LEU A 158 1.39 16.83 2.97
C LEU A 158 -0.13 16.93 3.17
N GLY A 159 -0.84 17.48 2.17
CA GLY A 159 -2.30 17.47 2.11
C GLY A 159 -2.83 16.04 2.08
N ALA A 160 -2.24 15.21 1.22
CA ALA A 160 -2.49 13.79 1.11
C ALA A 160 -2.32 13.04 2.45
N VAL A 161 -1.23 13.29 3.19
CA VAL A 161 -1.06 12.78 4.57
C VAL A 161 -2.24 13.15 5.46
N SER A 162 -2.64 14.42 5.43
CA SER A 162 -3.74 14.92 6.24
C SER A 162 -5.06 14.25 5.84
N GLY A 163 -5.29 14.04 4.53
CA GLY A 163 -6.42 13.29 4.00
C GLY A 163 -6.47 11.85 4.49
N VAL A 164 -5.36 11.10 4.39
CA VAL A 164 -5.30 9.70 4.86
C VAL A 164 -5.59 9.60 6.36
N LEU A 165 -4.96 10.45 7.17
CA LEU A 165 -5.11 10.43 8.62
C LEU A 165 -6.50 10.89 9.05
N LEU A 166 -7.03 11.97 8.47
CA LEU A 166 -8.39 12.43 8.76
C LEU A 166 -9.42 11.41 8.31
N ALA A 167 -9.29 10.82 7.12
CA ALA A 167 -10.19 9.78 6.64
C ALA A 167 -10.21 8.56 7.57
N GLY A 168 -9.04 8.02 7.90
CA GLY A 168 -8.91 6.80 8.70
C GLY A 168 -9.28 6.96 10.18
N PHE A 169 -8.92 8.10 10.80
CA PHE A 169 -9.07 8.29 12.25
C PHE A 169 -10.28 9.16 12.63
N VAL A 170 -10.81 9.97 11.73
CA VAL A 170 -11.86 10.96 12.05
C VAL A 170 -13.10 10.78 11.18
N PHE A 171 -12.98 10.88 9.85
CA PHE A 171 -14.14 10.90 8.97
C PHE A 171 -14.88 9.57 8.97
N ILE A 172 -14.20 8.46 8.68
CA ILE A 172 -14.87 7.15 8.61
C ILE A 172 -15.43 6.74 9.98
N PRO A 173 -14.67 6.81 11.10
CA PRO A 173 -15.20 6.36 12.39
C PRO A 173 -16.34 7.23 12.95
N LYS A 174 -16.34 8.55 12.70
CA LYS A 174 -17.34 9.47 13.27
C LYS A 174 -18.50 9.79 12.35
N LEU A 175 -18.26 9.86 11.04
CA LEU A 175 -19.23 10.31 10.04
C LEU A 175 -19.78 9.15 9.19
N GLY A 176 -19.09 8.01 9.17
CA GLY A 176 -19.41 6.90 8.26
C GLY A 176 -18.90 7.16 6.83
N MET A 177 -19.08 6.16 5.96
CA MET A 177 -18.52 6.17 4.60
C MET A 177 -19.13 7.27 3.71
N ASP A 178 -20.45 7.38 3.68
CA ASP A 178 -21.16 8.27 2.74
C ASP A 178 -20.90 9.75 3.06
N VAL A 179 -21.01 10.13 4.33
CA VAL A 179 -20.75 11.51 4.77
C VAL A 179 -19.27 11.86 4.56
N SER A 180 -18.36 10.91 4.80
CA SER A 180 -16.94 11.11 4.48
C SER A 180 -16.71 11.39 2.99
N ASN A 181 -17.44 10.71 2.10
CA ASN A 181 -17.39 10.97 0.66
C ASN A 181 -17.90 12.38 0.34
N TYR A 182 -19.03 12.81 0.91
CA TYR A 182 -19.55 14.16 0.71
C TYR A 182 -18.62 15.26 1.23
N VAL A 183 -17.91 15.03 2.34
CA VAL A 183 -16.89 15.95 2.84
C VAL A 183 -15.74 16.09 1.83
N ALA A 184 -15.23 14.97 1.30
CA ALA A 184 -14.17 15.00 0.30
C ALA A 184 -14.61 15.70 -1.00
N VAL A 185 -15.80 15.37 -1.51
CA VAL A 185 -16.43 16.02 -2.68
C VAL A 185 -16.58 17.52 -2.48
N SER A 186 -17.05 17.94 -1.30
CA SER A 186 -17.25 19.36 -0.99
C SER A 186 -15.93 20.12 -0.95
N LEU A 187 -14.88 19.50 -0.39
CA LEU A 187 -13.55 20.09 -0.32
C LEU A 187 -12.94 20.27 -1.71
N ASP A 188 -13.00 19.22 -2.53
CA ASP A 188 -12.47 19.20 -3.91
C ASP A 188 -13.22 20.20 -4.81
N ALA A 189 -14.55 20.21 -4.75
CA ALA A 189 -15.37 21.19 -5.44
C ALA A 189 -15.04 22.63 -5.00
N LEU A 190 -14.83 22.87 -3.70
CA LEU A 190 -14.44 24.17 -3.18
C LEU A 190 -13.07 24.61 -3.73
N VAL A 191 -12.08 23.71 -3.75
CA VAL A 191 -10.76 23.98 -4.36
C VAL A 191 -10.91 24.36 -5.83
N GLY A 192 -11.74 23.62 -6.57
CA GLY A 192 -11.99 23.89 -7.98
C GLY A 192 -12.70 25.22 -8.23
N ILE A 193 -13.75 25.53 -7.47
CA ILE A 193 -14.50 26.79 -7.54
C ILE A 193 -13.60 27.99 -7.20
N VAL A 194 -12.85 27.92 -6.10
CA VAL A 194 -11.92 28.98 -5.70
C VAL A 194 -10.83 29.17 -6.75
N SER A 195 -10.32 28.08 -7.34
CA SER A 195 -9.36 28.14 -8.44
C SER A 195 -9.93 28.86 -9.66
N LEU A 196 -11.18 28.60 -10.04
CA LEU A 196 -11.84 29.29 -11.15
C LEU A 196 -12.02 30.79 -10.90
N PHE A 197 -12.41 31.20 -9.69
CA PHE A 197 -12.51 32.61 -9.32
C PHE A 197 -11.15 33.31 -9.36
N LEU A 198 -10.11 32.64 -8.89
CA LEU A 198 -8.75 33.18 -8.84
C LEU A 198 -8.03 33.09 -10.20
N ALA A 199 -8.51 32.28 -11.15
CA ALA A 199 -7.88 32.03 -12.44
C ALA A 199 -7.63 33.33 -13.22
N ARG A 200 -8.59 34.27 -13.25
CA ARG A 200 -8.40 35.56 -13.94
C ARG A 200 -7.17 36.31 -13.40
N ARG A 201 -6.98 36.32 -12.08
CA ARG A 201 -5.88 37.03 -11.42
C ARG A 201 -4.54 36.33 -11.62
N PHE A 202 -4.49 35.00 -11.50
CA PHE A 202 -3.22 34.26 -11.56
C PHE A 202 -2.79 33.93 -12.99
N ASP A 203 -3.71 33.51 -13.87
CA ASP A 203 -3.36 33.16 -15.25
C ASP A 203 -2.93 34.38 -16.07
N GLN A 204 -3.38 35.58 -15.68
CA GLN A 204 -2.95 36.85 -16.29
C GLN A 204 -1.73 37.48 -15.59
N SER A 205 -1.21 36.86 -14.53
CA SER A 205 -0.06 37.41 -13.83
C SER A 205 1.17 37.42 -14.73
N SER A 206 1.98 38.49 -14.65
CA SER A 206 3.20 38.62 -15.45
C SER A 206 4.15 37.43 -15.27
N GLU A 207 4.11 36.78 -14.10
CA GLU A 207 4.89 35.57 -13.81
C GLU A 207 4.47 34.36 -14.66
N VAL A 208 3.16 34.08 -14.73
CA VAL A 208 2.61 32.95 -15.52
C VAL A 208 2.76 33.23 -17.00
N VAL A 209 2.47 34.45 -17.44
CA VAL A 209 2.59 34.85 -18.85
C VAL A 209 4.04 34.79 -19.31
N ALA A 210 4.98 35.37 -18.56
CA ALA A 210 6.41 35.28 -18.87
C ALA A 210 6.87 33.82 -18.87
N GLY A 211 6.43 32.99 -17.92
CA GLY A 211 6.74 31.58 -17.89
C GLY A 211 6.33 30.83 -19.15
N ILE A 212 5.09 31.02 -19.61
CA ILE A 212 4.55 30.41 -20.84
C ILE A 212 5.36 30.85 -22.07
N ILE A 213 5.78 32.12 -22.14
CA ILE A 213 6.61 32.64 -23.24
C ILE A 213 8.00 32.00 -23.21
N THR A 214 8.66 31.94 -22.04
CA THR A 214 10.00 31.34 -21.90
C THR A 214 10.03 29.86 -22.31
N ASP A 215 9.00 29.07 -21.99
CA ASP A 215 8.92 27.65 -22.39
C ASP A 215 8.58 27.48 -23.87
N ALA A 216 7.92 28.47 -24.49
CA ALA A 216 7.71 28.50 -25.94
C ALA A 216 8.97 28.92 -26.72
N GLU A 217 9.83 29.73 -26.10
CA GLU A 217 11.12 30.21 -26.66
C GLU A 217 12.28 29.23 -26.43
N LEU A 218 12.17 28.31 -25.46
CA LEU A 218 13.10 27.17 -25.35
C LEU A 218 13.05 26.38 -26.68
N LEU A 219 14.22 26.30 -27.35
CA LEU A 219 14.48 25.65 -28.63
C LEU A 219 13.68 24.34 -28.85
N PRO A 220 13.36 23.96 -30.10
CA PRO A 220 12.49 22.82 -30.39
C PRO A 220 12.93 21.57 -29.61
N PRO A 221 11.96 20.75 -29.14
CA PRO A 221 12.22 19.64 -28.23
C PRO A 221 13.35 18.78 -28.81
N VAL A 222 14.47 18.74 -28.12
CA VAL A 222 15.57 17.85 -28.48
C VAL A 222 14.98 16.44 -28.40
N LYS A 223 15.03 15.67 -29.50
CA LYS A 223 14.61 14.26 -29.51
C LYS A 223 15.15 13.58 -28.26
N LYS A 224 14.29 12.92 -27.46
CA LYS A 224 14.64 12.21 -26.22
C LYS A 224 16.02 11.56 -26.32
N ASP A 225 17.05 12.26 -25.83
CA ASP A 225 18.43 11.79 -25.89
C ASP A 225 18.56 10.52 -25.03
N ARG A 226 19.54 9.67 -25.33
CA ARG A 226 19.81 8.43 -24.59
C ARG A 226 19.96 8.69 -23.08
N ARG A 227 20.47 9.87 -22.69
CA ARG A 227 20.55 10.31 -21.29
C ARG A 227 19.17 10.53 -20.66
N SER A 228 18.28 11.28 -21.31
CA SER A 228 16.93 11.54 -20.81
C SER A 228 16.11 10.25 -20.64
N LYS A 229 16.16 9.35 -21.63
CA LYS A 229 15.52 8.03 -21.56
C LYS A 229 16.07 7.19 -20.42
N GLY A 230 17.39 7.20 -20.21
CA GLY A 230 18.03 6.48 -19.10
C GLY A 230 17.55 6.98 -17.74
N LEU A 231 17.41 8.29 -17.55
CA LEU A 231 16.90 8.88 -16.30
C LEU A 231 15.41 8.58 -16.08
N LEU A 232 14.59 8.64 -17.13
CA LEU A 232 13.17 8.28 -17.08
C LEU A 232 12.97 6.80 -16.68
N ILE A 233 13.72 5.88 -17.30
CA ILE A 233 13.68 4.46 -16.95
C ILE A 233 14.16 4.24 -15.51
N ALA A 234 15.22 4.92 -15.08
CA ALA A 234 15.70 4.83 -13.70
C ALA A 234 14.68 5.36 -12.69
N LEU A 235 13.99 6.44 -13.00
CA LEU A 235 12.91 6.98 -12.18
C LEU A 235 11.70 6.02 -12.13
N GLY A 236 11.34 5.40 -13.26
CA GLY A 236 10.32 4.34 -13.29
C GLY A 236 10.72 3.10 -12.48
N ALA A 237 11.98 2.67 -12.55
CA ALA A 237 12.49 1.60 -11.70
C ALA A 237 12.47 1.99 -10.21
N SER A 238 12.76 3.25 -9.88
CA SER A 238 12.63 3.77 -8.51
C SER A 238 11.19 3.69 -8.02
N GLY A 239 10.21 4.13 -8.83
CA GLY A 239 8.79 4.04 -8.49
C GLY A 239 8.31 2.59 -8.33
N PHE A 240 8.76 1.69 -9.21
CA PHE A 240 8.50 0.25 -9.10
C PHE A 240 9.01 -0.32 -7.79
N LEU A 241 10.26 -0.04 -7.45
CA LEU A 241 10.87 -0.59 -6.25
C LEU A 241 10.31 0.04 -4.97
N SER A 242 9.96 1.33 -4.98
CA SER A 242 9.36 1.98 -3.81
C SER A 242 7.99 1.39 -3.46
N LEU A 243 7.12 1.17 -4.46
CA LEU A 243 5.80 0.60 -4.22
C LEU A 243 5.85 -0.91 -3.95
N ALA A 244 6.77 -1.64 -4.58
CA ALA A 244 7.00 -3.05 -4.24
C ALA A 244 7.47 -3.20 -2.78
N LEU A 245 8.42 -2.36 -2.34
CA LEU A 245 8.84 -2.32 -0.93
C LEU A 245 7.70 -1.96 0.01
N GLU A 246 6.91 -0.95 -0.36
CA GLU A 246 5.75 -0.52 0.42
C GLU A 246 4.78 -1.69 0.65
N VAL A 247 4.40 -2.43 -0.40
CA VAL A 247 3.50 -3.60 -0.28
C VAL A 247 4.08 -4.69 0.64
N VAL A 248 5.37 -5.01 0.50
CA VAL A 248 6.01 -6.04 1.33
C VAL A 248 6.16 -5.56 2.78
N TRP A 249 6.51 -4.29 3.02
CA TRP A 249 6.56 -3.70 4.36
C TRP A 249 5.20 -3.69 5.03
N PHE A 250 4.14 -3.30 4.31
CA PHE A 250 2.78 -3.37 4.82
C PHE A 250 2.46 -4.78 5.31
N ARG A 251 2.79 -5.80 4.52
CA ARG A 251 2.55 -7.20 4.89
C ARG A 251 3.32 -7.60 6.16
N ALA A 252 4.59 -7.20 6.28
CA ALA A 252 5.42 -7.49 7.43
C ALA A 252 4.94 -6.78 8.71
N LEU A 253 4.60 -5.49 8.60
CA LEU A 253 4.20 -4.68 9.75
C LEU A 253 2.80 -5.03 10.28
N ILE A 254 1.91 -5.57 9.42
CA ILE A 254 0.60 -6.09 9.86
C ILE A 254 0.76 -7.22 10.88
N LEU A 255 1.79 -8.06 10.80
CA LEU A 255 2.03 -9.12 11.78
C LEU A 255 2.42 -8.60 13.17
N ILE A 256 3.03 -7.42 13.23
CA ILE A 256 3.48 -6.80 14.48
C ILE A 256 2.37 -5.94 15.08
N PHE A 257 1.64 -5.19 14.25
CA PHE A 257 0.71 -4.16 14.70
C PHE A 257 -0.77 -4.55 14.57
N GLY A 258 -1.07 -5.62 13.84
CA GLY A 258 -2.42 -6.09 13.53
C GLY A 258 -3.04 -5.45 12.30
N SER A 259 -3.96 -6.18 11.68
CA SER A 259 -4.72 -5.81 10.47
C SER A 259 -5.92 -4.89 10.76
N THR A 260 -5.70 -3.80 11.51
CA THR A 260 -6.76 -2.84 11.83
C THR A 260 -6.95 -1.78 10.75
N THR A 261 -8.09 -1.11 10.80
CA THR A 261 -8.37 0.02 9.90
C THR A 261 -7.41 1.19 10.10
N TYR A 262 -7.00 1.41 11.34
CA TYR A 262 -6.05 2.43 11.76
C TYR A 262 -4.62 2.12 11.32
N SER A 263 -4.20 0.84 11.39
CA SER A 263 -2.85 0.41 10.98
C SER A 263 -2.57 0.77 9.53
N PHE A 264 -3.53 0.54 8.63
CA PHE A 264 -3.40 0.88 7.21
C PHE A 264 -3.22 2.39 7.00
N SER A 265 -4.12 3.21 7.56
CA SER A 265 -4.06 4.67 7.42
C SER A 265 -2.80 5.26 8.07
N ALA A 266 -2.34 4.71 9.20
CA ALA A 266 -1.10 5.13 9.84
C ALA A 266 0.12 4.85 8.97
N MET A 267 0.26 3.62 8.47
CA MET A 267 1.40 3.21 7.63
C MET A 267 1.44 4.00 6.31
N LEU A 268 0.31 4.14 5.61
CA LEU A 268 0.22 4.94 4.38
C LEU A 268 0.54 6.42 4.68
N GLY A 269 -0.02 6.97 5.76
CA GLY A 269 0.27 8.33 6.21
C GLY A 269 1.76 8.54 6.48
N ILE A 270 2.43 7.61 7.15
CA ILE A 270 3.88 7.66 7.43
C ILE A 270 4.71 7.62 6.13
N PHE A 271 4.34 6.74 5.19
CA PHE A 271 5.01 6.65 3.91
C PHE A 271 4.92 7.98 3.14
N LEU A 272 3.74 8.59 3.11
CA LEU A 272 3.51 9.90 2.50
C LEU A 272 4.19 11.05 3.27
N ILE A 273 4.29 10.99 4.60
CA ILE A 273 5.06 11.97 5.42
C ILE A 273 6.51 11.97 4.94
N GLY A 274 7.12 10.80 4.80
CA GLY A 274 8.48 10.69 4.30
C GLY A 274 8.63 11.28 2.90
N LEU A 275 7.78 10.88 1.95
CA LEU A 275 7.79 11.42 0.59
C LEU A 275 7.66 12.96 0.56
N SER A 276 6.73 13.51 1.35
CA SER A 276 6.51 14.95 1.47
C SER A 276 7.75 15.65 2.03
N LEU A 277 8.25 15.21 3.19
CA LEU A 277 9.40 15.81 3.85
C LEU A 277 10.65 15.74 2.98
N GLY A 278 10.90 14.59 2.34
CA GLY A 278 12.01 14.41 1.41
C GLY A 278 11.99 15.40 0.25
N SER A 279 10.81 15.59 -0.35
CA SER A 279 10.59 16.57 -1.42
C SER A 279 10.79 18.01 -0.94
N LEU A 280 10.28 18.36 0.25
CA LEU A 280 10.39 19.70 0.84
C LEU A 280 11.83 20.04 1.28
N ILE A 281 12.56 19.06 1.82
CA ILE A 281 13.96 19.22 2.20
C ILE A 281 14.80 19.47 0.95
N VAL A 282 14.67 18.61 -0.06
CA VAL A 282 15.41 18.80 -1.32
C VAL A 282 15.01 20.10 -1.98
N SER A 283 13.72 20.49 -1.98
CA SER A 283 13.25 21.77 -2.53
C SER A 283 14.06 22.98 -2.03
N ARG A 284 14.42 23.06 -0.74
CA ARG A 284 15.18 24.20 -0.19
C ARG A 284 16.58 24.35 -0.77
N TYR A 285 17.19 23.24 -1.20
CA TYR A 285 18.55 23.20 -1.71
C TYR A 285 18.63 22.86 -3.20
N ALA A 286 17.52 22.43 -3.80
CA ALA A 286 17.46 21.81 -5.13
C ALA A 286 18.10 22.70 -6.18
N ASP A 287 17.87 24.01 -6.12
CA ASP A 287 18.42 24.94 -7.12
C ASP A 287 19.93 25.20 -6.93
N ARG A 288 20.47 25.04 -5.71
CA ARG A 288 21.91 25.14 -5.41
C ARG A 288 22.68 23.88 -5.80
N VAL A 289 21.99 22.74 -5.88
CA VAL A 289 22.58 21.46 -6.23
C VAL A 289 22.93 21.46 -7.72
N LYS A 290 24.23 21.47 -8.04
CA LYS A 290 24.74 21.40 -9.41
C LYS A 290 24.59 20.01 -10.04
N GLN A 291 24.43 18.97 -9.22
CA GLN A 291 24.53 17.56 -9.65
C GLN A 291 23.36 16.73 -9.10
N PRO A 292 22.14 16.91 -9.61
CA PRO A 292 20.94 16.23 -9.09
C PRO A 292 21.00 14.69 -9.16
N VAL A 293 21.75 14.13 -10.12
CA VAL A 293 21.94 12.68 -10.26
C VAL A 293 22.64 12.06 -9.04
N LEU A 294 23.51 12.81 -8.35
CA LEU A 294 24.17 12.33 -7.14
C LEU A 294 23.18 12.15 -5.98
N ILE A 295 22.24 13.08 -5.83
CA ILE A 295 21.18 12.96 -4.82
C ILE A 295 20.32 11.75 -5.14
N PHE A 296 19.91 11.59 -6.40
CA PHE A 296 19.07 10.45 -6.80
C PHE A 296 19.78 9.10 -6.57
N GLY A 297 20.99 8.94 -7.10
CA GLY A 297 21.76 7.70 -6.95
C GLY A 297 22.16 7.42 -5.50
N GLY A 298 22.61 8.44 -4.77
CA GLY A 298 22.98 8.32 -3.36
C GLY A 298 21.79 7.99 -2.46
N ALA A 299 20.63 8.62 -2.68
CA ALA A 299 19.41 8.32 -1.95
C ALA A 299 18.96 6.87 -2.15
N ALA A 300 19.04 6.35 -3.38
CA ALA A 300 18.75 4.94 -3.66
C ALA A 300 19.74 3.99 -2.95
N VAL A 301 21.06 4.25 -3.01
CA VAL A 301 22.06 3.44 -2.28
C VAL A 301 21.78 3.41 -0.78
N ILE A 302 21.57 4.58 -0.17
CA ILE A 302 21.31 4.69 1.27
C ILE A 302 20.00 4.00 1.64
N SER A 303 18.95 4.16 0.83
CA SER A 303 17.66 3.50 1.06
C SER A 303 17.78 1.98 1.02
N GLY A 304 18.53 1.42 0.07
CA GLY A 304 18.77 -0.02 -0.05
C GLY A 304 19.53 -0.57 1.16
N ILE A 305 20.63 0.08 1.55
CA ILE A 305 21.43 -0.32 2.73
C ILE A 305 20.61 -0.20 4.01
N PHE A 306 19.91 0.92 4.21
CA PHE A 306 19.07 1.13 5.38
C PHE A 306 18.00 0.05 5.49
N THR A 307 17.33 -0.28 4.38
CA THR A 307 16.31 -1.34 4.36
C THR A 307 16.90 -2.69 4.78
N LEU A 308 18.09 -3.05 4.29
CA LEU A 308 18.76 -4.30 4.67
C LEU A 308 19.14 -4.33 6.16
N ILE A 309 19.64 -3.22 6.70
CA ILE A 309 19.97 -3.09 8.13
C ILE A 309 18.69 -3.20 8.97
N SER A 310 17.63 -2.52 8.55
CA SER A 310 16.35 -2.45 9.24
C SER A 310 15.68 -3.82 9.42
N LEU A 311 15.99 -4.80 8.56
CA LEU A 311 15.47 -6.18 8.69
C LEU A 311 15.81 -6.83 10.04
N HIS A 312 16.97 -6.49 10.62
CA HIS A 312 17.39 -7.01 11.93
C HIS A 312 16.55 -6.47 13.10
N TRP A 313 15.77 -5.42 12.86
CA TRP A 313 14.93 -4.81 13.89
C TRP A 313 13.56 -5.47 13.96
N PHE A 314 13.09 -6.16 12.90
CA PHE A 314 11.75 -6.78 12.89
C PHE A 314 11.56 -7.80 14.01
N THR A 315 12.58 -8.60 14.32
CA THR A 315 12.50 -9.59 15.41
C THR A 315 12.48 -8.94 16.80
N LYS A 316 12.97 -7.70 16.93
CA LYS A 316 12.99 -6.96 18.21
C LYS A 316 11.76 -6.07 18.42
N MET A 317 11.04 -5.74 17.33
CA MET A 317 9.87 -4.86 17.39
C MET A 317 8.75 -5.38 18.31
N PRO A 318 8.38 -6.67 18.30
CA PRO A 318 7.31 -7.17 19.17
C PRO A 318 7.62 -7.02 20.66
N GLU A 319 8.83 -7.36 21.08
CA GLU A 319 9.31 -7.21 22.46
C GLU A 319 9.38 -5.73 22.88
N PHE A 320 9.89 -4.87 21.99
CA PHE A 320 9.91 -3.43 22.20
C PHE A 320 8.49 -2.84 22.34
N LEU A 321 7.55 -3.34 21.54
CA LEU A 321 6.14 -2.95 21.62
C LEU A 321 5.56 -3.36 22.98
N LEU A 322 5.74 -4.62 23.40
CA LEU A 322 5.23 -5.15 24.66
C LEU A 322 5.76 -4.37 25.88
N SER A 323 7.08 -4.19 25.96
CA SER A 323 7.74 -3.51 27.08
C SER A 323 7.22 -2.07 27.25
N ASN A 324 7.10 -1.32 26.16
CA ASN A 324 6.64 0.07 26.21
C ASN A 324 5.11 0.20 26.34
N LEU A 325 4.35 -0.80 25.90
CA LEU A 325 2.90 -0.80 25.99
C LEU A 325 2.44 -1.14 27.41
N MET A 326 3.00 -2.20 28.00
CA MET A 326 2.39 -2.90 29.13
C MET A 326 3.10 -2.67 30.47
N LEU A 327 4.42 -2.46 30.49
CA LEU A 327 5.17 -2.22 31.74
C LEU A 327 4.93 -0.82 32.33
N SER A 328 4.20 0.03 31.60
CA SER A 328 3.83 1.38 32.04
C SER A 328 2.33 1.51 32.33
N GLY A 329 1.71 0.40 32.79
CA GLY A 329 0.30 0.30 33.17
C GLY A 329 -0.64 -0.13 32.03
N THR A 330 -1.94 -0.22 32.33
CA THR A 330 -2.97 -0.59 31.34
C THR A 330 -2.93 0.35 30.14
N PRO A 331 -2.66 -0.14 28.92
CA PRO A 331 -2.50 0.73 27.77
C PRO A 331 -3.82 1.36 27.35
N SER A 332 -3.84 2.68 27.24
CA SER A 332 -4.93 3.38 26.56
C SER A 332 -4.86 3.15 25.05
N TRP A 333 -6.00 3.29 24.37
CA TRP A 333 -6.07 3.14 22.92
C TRP A 333 -5.13 4.13 22.19
N GLU A 334 -5.05 5.37 22.69
CA GLU A 334 -4.19 6.42 22.14
C GLU A 334 -2.71 6.07 22.29
N LYS A 335 -2.31 5.53 23.44
CA LYS A 335 -0.93 5.09 23.70
C LYS A 335 -0.55 3.94 22.78
N MET A 336 -1.44 2.96 22.62
CA MET A 336 -1.22 1.82 21.72
C MET A 336 -1.00 2.29 20.28
N ILE A 337 -1.88 3.13 19.74
CA ILE A 337 -1.75 3.64 18.37
C ILE A 337 -0.55 4.57 18.22
N GLY A 338 -0.33 5.47 19.19
CA GLY A 338 0.80 6.39 19.18
C GLY A 338 2.13 5.65 19.13
N LEU A 339 2.29 4.59 19.93
CA LEU A 339 3.50 3.76 19.93
C LEU A 339 3.69 3.04 18.59
N LYS A 340 2.62 2.42 18.05
CA LYS A 340 2.65 1.78 16.72
C LYS A 340 3.06 2.78 15.63
N PHE A 341 2.51 4.00 15.68
CA PHE A 341 2.83 5.08 14.74
C PHE A 341 4.30 5.50 14.85
N VAL A 342 4.81 5.71 16.06
CA VAL A 342 6.22 6.13 16.28
C VAL A 342 7.21 5.07 15.82
N ILE A 343 6.99 3.79 16.17
CA ILE A 343 7.87 2.69 15.75
C ILE A 343 7.88 2.59 14.22
N THR A 344 6.70 2.64 13.61
CA THR A 344 6.56 2.58 12.15
C THR A 344 7.22 3.79 11.47
N LEU A 345 7.09 4.99 12.06
CA LEU A 345 7.69 6.21 11.57
C LEU A 345 9.22 6.09 11.58
N ILE A 346 9.82 5.67 12.70
CA ILE A 346 11.28 5.50 12.81
C ILE A 346 11.79 4.53 11.72
N PHE A 347 11.05 3.45 11.49
CA PHE A 347 11.43 2.42 10.55
C PHE A 347 11.27 2.86 9.08
N LEU A 348 10.16 3.48 8.71
CA LEU A 348 9.86 3.83 7.32
C LEU A 348 10.38 5.22 6.90
N LEU A 349 10.62 6.15 7.82
CA LEU A 349 10.87 7.55 7.49
C LEU A 349 12.12 7.73 6.64
N VAL A 350 13.22 7.02 6.93
CA VAL A 350 14.48 7.18 6.19
C VAL A 350 14.33 6.81 4.71
N PRO A 351 13.93 5.58 4.34
CA PRO A 351 13.80 5.21 2.92
C PRO A 351 12.74 6.04 2.20
N THR A 352 11.62 6.35 2.85
CA THR A 352 10.53 7.13 2.25
C THR A 352 10.89 8.60 2.02
N LEU A 353 11.64 9.21 2.96
CA LEU A 353 12.25 10.53 2.77
C LEU A 353 13.20 10.53 1.57
N LEU A 354 14.03 9.50 1.45
CA LEU A 354 14.96 9.35 0.33
C LEU A 354 14.24 9.14 -1.01
N PHE A 355 13.11 8.45 -1.05
CA PHE A 355 12.27 8.35 -2.26
C PHE A 355 11.66 9.70 -2.65
N GLY A 356 11.17 10.50 -1.68
CA GLY A 356 10.66 11.84 -1.95
C GLY A 356 11.72 12.80 -2.47
N ALA A 357 12.92 12.73 -1.88
CA ALA A 357 14.11 13.44 -2.33
C ALA A 357 14.52 13.03 -3.75
N SER A 358 14.49 11.72 -4.03
CA SER A 358 14.84 11.12 -5.33
C SER A 358 13.95 11.63 -6.45
N PHE A 359 12.62 11.71 -6.24
CA PHE A 359 11.70 12.20 -7.25
C PHE A 359 12.01 13.64 -7.67
N THR A 360 12.23 14.54 -6.70
CA THR A 360 12.54 15.95 -6.97
C THR A 360 13.89 16.10 -7.69
N ALA A 361 14.92 15.37 -7.23
CA ALA A 361 16.24 15.38 -7.84
C ALA A 361 16.23 14.79 -9.26
N ALA A 362 15.60 13.63 -9.45
CA ALA A 362 15.49 12.97 -10.75
C ALA A 362 14.75 13.85 -11.77
N THR A 363 13.64 14.47 -11.37
CA THR A 363 12.88 15.35 -12.27
C THR A 363 13.68 16.59 -12.67
N LYS A 364 14.49 17.16 -11.76
CA LYS A 364 15.43 18.24 -12.12
C LYS A 364 16.47 17.75 -13.14
N ALA A 365 17.06 16.56 -12.94
CA ALA A 365 18.02 15.99 -13.88
C ALA A 365 17.41 15.68 -15.27
N ILE A 366 16.16 15.22 -15.29
CA ILE A 366 15.39 14.96 -16.52
C ILE A 366 15.14 16.27 -17.27
N ARG A 367 14.70 17.31 -16.55
CA ARG A 367 14.50 18.65 -17.11
C ARG A 367 15.78 19.21 -17.75
N GLU A 368 16.92 19.10 -17.07
CA GLU A 368 18.23 19.50 -17.62
C GLU A 368 18.59 18.72 -18.91
N ALA A 369 18.15 17.46 -19.03
CA ALA A 369 18.39 16.64 -20.21
C ALA A 369 17.38 16.88 -21.36
N MET A 370 16.13 17.25 -21.05
CA MET A 370 15.05 17.44 -22.02
C MET A 370 14.91 18.89 -22.49
N ASN A 371 15.50 19.85 -21.75
CA ASN A 371 15.36 21.29 -22.00
C ASN A 371 13.91 21.79 -22.06
N SER A 372 12.98 21.10 -21.40
CA SER A 372 11.58 21.51 -21.22
C SER A 372 11.15 21.25 -19.79
N SER A 373 10.46 22.21 -19.18
CA SER A 373 10.00 22.10 -17.79
C SER A 373 8.71 21.29 -17.68
N THR A 374 7.73 21.57 -18.53
CA THR A 374 6.40 20.94 -18.44
C THR A 374 6.43 19.48 -18.90
N GLU A 375 7.13 19.20 -20.02
CA GLU A 375 7.28 17.83 -20.54
C GLU A 375 8.08 16.97 -19.55
N ALA A 376 9.13 17.51 -18.95
CA ALA A 376 9.92 16.78 -17.95
C ALA A 376 9.10 16.41 -16.71
N VAL A 377 8.25 17.31 -16.19
CA VAL A 377 7.35 16.98 -15.06
C VAL A 377 6.33 15.91 -15.44
N GLY A 378 5.71 16.04 -16.62
CA GLY A 378 4.72 15.07 -17.10
C GLY A 378 5.32 13.68 -17.35
N GLU A 379 6.46 13.60 -18.03
CA GLU A 379 7.15 12.34 -18.31
C GLU A 379 7.78 11.73 -17.05
N ALA A 380 8.38 12.54 -16.17
CA ALA A 380 8.91 12.05 -14.90
C ALA A 380 7.79 11.46 -14.02
N ALA A 381 6.66 12.16 -13.90
CA ALA A 381 5.49 11.67 -13.19
C ALA A 381 4.94 10.40 -13.86
N MET A 382 4.79 10.37 -15.19
CA MET A 382 4.33 9.18 -15.91
C MET A 382 5.22 7.96 -15.64
N TYR A 383 6.52 8.06 -15.88
CA TYR A 383 7.42 6.91 -15.72
C TYR A 383 7.49 6.44 -14.27
N ASN A 384 7.58 7.37 -13.31
CA ASN A 384 7.56 7.05 -11.88
C ASN A 384 6.28 6.29 -11.51
N THR A 385 5.14 6.80 -11.95
CA THR A 385 3.83 6.29 -11.53
C THR A 385 3.42 5.01 -12.26
N ILE A 386 3.81 4.81 -13.54
CA ILE A 386 3.70 3.49 -14.20
C ILE A 386 4.57 2.47 -13.49
N GLY A 387 5.81 2.85 -13.16
CA GLY A 387 6.70 2.02 -12.35
C GLY A 387 6.02 1.62 -11.05
N ALA A 388 5.50 2.59 -10.31
CA ALA A 388 4.76 2.40 -9.06
C ALA A 388 3.57 1.43 -9.20
N ALA A 389 2.74 1.59 -10.24
CA ALA A 389 1.62 0.70 -10.51
C ALA A 389 2.07 -0.76 -10.73
N LEU A 390 3.10 -0.95 -11.57
CA LEU A 390 3.69 -2.27 -11.83
C LEU A 390 4.37 -2.84 -10.58
N GLY A 391 4.97 -1.98 -9.74
CA GLY A 391 5.63 -2.35 -8.50
C GLY A 391 4.64 -2.86 -7.44
N ALA A 392 3.50 -2.17 -7.27
CA ALA A 392 2.44 -2.62 -6.37
C ALA A 392 1.86 -3.97 -6.79
N PHE A 393 1.60 -4.15 -8.10
CA PHE A 393 1.16 -5.42 -8.66
C PHE A 393 2.20 -6.53 -8.45
N PHE A 394 3.45 -6.27 -8.83
CA PHE A 394 4.54 -7.23 -8.69
C PHE A 394 4.75 -7.62 -7.22
N GLY A 395 4.80 -6.64 -6.31
CA GLY A 395 4.97 -6.86 -4.87
C GLY A 395 3.89 -7.78 -4.29
N GLY A 396 2.61 -7.48 -4.59
CA GLY A 396 1.47 -8.20 -4.01
C GLY A 396 1.17 -9.55 -4.66
N PHE A 397 1.22 -9.63 -6.00
CA PHE A 397 0.74 -10.81 -6.74
C PHE A 397 1.87 -11.77 -7.15
N ILE A 398 3.11 -11.30 -7.24
CA ILE A 398 4.23 -12.11 -7.74
C ILE A 398 5.28 -12.32 -6.65
N LEU A 399 5.80 -11.25 -6.05
CA LEU A 399 6.89 -11.33 -5.10
C LEU A 399 6.46 -12.04 -3.82
N LEU A 400 5.44 -11.54 -3.13
CA LEU A 400 5.00 -12.10 -1.84
C LEU A 400 4.63 -13.60 -1.93
N PRO A 401 3.79 -14.06 -2.88
CA PRO A 401 3.41 -15.48 -2.93
C PRO A 401 4.56 -16.43 -3.24
N ASN A 402 5.59 -15.97 -3.97
CA ASN A 402 6.70 -16.83 -4.41
C ASN A 402 7.91 -16.78 -3.47
N THR A 403 8.18 -15.65 -2.83
CA THR A 403 9.39 -15.45 -2.02
C THR A 403 9.12 -15.28 -0.52
N GLY A 404 7.88 -14.97 -0.15
CA GLY A 404 7.55 -14.51 1.20
C GLY A 404 8.08 -13.10 1.51
N MET A 405 7.82 -12.62 2.73
CA MET A 405 8.14 -11.27 3.16
C MET A 405 9.64 -11.03 3.32
N ARG A 406 10.36 -11.94 4.00
CA ARG A 406 11.80 -11.79 4.26
C ARG A 406 12.60 -11.63 2.98
N LEU A 407 12.49 -12.61 2.07
CA LEU A 407 13.24 -12.60 0.82
C LEU A 407 12.72 -11.51 -0.12
N GLY A 408 11.43 -11.20 -0.10
CA GLY A 408 10.86 -10.08 -0.84
C GLY A 408 11.50 -8.73 -0.46
N LEU A 409 11.64 -8.45 0.84
CA LEU A 409 12.32 -7.24 1.33
C LEU A 409 13.80 -7.21 0.93
N VAL A 410 14.51 -8.33 1.06
CA VAL A 410 15.93 -8.42 0.66
C VAL A 410 16.09 -8.17 -0.84
N ILE A 411 15.28 -8.81 -1.69
CA ILE A 411 15.33 -8.64 -3.15
C ILE A 411 15.10 -7.17 -3.50
N CYS A 412 14.02 -6.57 -3.00
CA CYS A 412 13.73 -5.18 -3.29
C CYS A 412 14.82 -4.23 -2.80
N ALA A 413 15.35 -4.42 -1.60
CA ALA A 413 16.42 -3.59 -1.04
C ALA A 413 17.72 -3.68 -1.85
N VAL A 414 18.09 -4.89 -2.29
CA VAL A 414 19.23 -5.11 -3.18
C VAL A 414 19.01 -4.44 -4.54
N LEU A 415 17.81 -4.56 -5.13
CA LEU A 415 17.52 -3.90 -6.40
C LEU A 415 17.56 -2.37 -6.29
N VAL A 416 17.12 -1.79 -5.18
CA VAL A 416 17.23 -0.35 -4.89
C VAL A 416 18.70 0.08 -4.77
N LEU A 417 19.51 -0.70 -4.06
CA LEU A 417 20.95 -0.50 -3.95
C LEU A 417 21.65 -0.55 -5.32
N LEU A 418 21.30 -1.53 -6.16
CA LEU A 418 21.85 -1.69 -7.50
C LEU A 418 21.45 -0.53 -8.41
N LEU A 419 20.19 -0.09 -8.37
CA LEU A 419 19.72 1.08 -9.12
C LEU A 419 20.57 2.32 -8.80
N GLY A 420 20.75 2.61 -7.50
CA GLY A 420 21.57 3.73 -7.05
C GLY A 420 23.03 3.60 -7.47
N SER A 421 23.61 2.41 -7.30
CA SER A 421 24.99 2.10 -7.67
C SER A 421 25.23 2.25 -9.17
N ILE A 422 24.31 1.79 -10.03
CA ILE A 422 24.39 1.93 -11.49
C ILE A 422 24.34 3.40 -11.90
N LEU A 423 23.49 4.21 -11.27
CA LEU A 423 23.39 5.64 -11.53
C LEU A 423 24.70 6.36 -11.17
N LEU A 424 25.26 6.07 -9.98
CA LEU A 424 26.51 6.66 -9.52
C LEU A 424 27.71 6.18 -10.36
N TYR A 425 27.75 4.90 -10.75
CA TYR A 425 28.81 4.33 -11.57
C TYR A 425 28.86 4.96 -12.97
N LYS A 426 27.69 5.21 -13.58
CA LYS A 426 27.59 5.92 -14.87
C LYS A 426 27.92 7.41 -14.76
N TYR A 427 27.65 7.99 -13.59
CA TYR A 427 27.93 9.39 -13.32
C TYR A 427 29.43 9.65 -13.13
N PHE A 428 30.07 8.89 -12.22
CA PHE A 428 31.51 8.99 -11.98
C PHE A 428 32.28 8.25 -13.06
N ARG A 429 32.98 8.99 -13.93
CA ARG A 429 33.88 8.42 -14.95
C ARG A 429 35.28 8.08 -14.43
N GLU A 430 35.63 8.55 -13.23
CA GLU A 430 36.91 8.25 -12.60
C GLU A 430 36.93 6.83 -12.02
N LYS A 431 37.96 6.04 -12.37
CA LYS A 431 38.10 4.65 -11.94
C LYS A 431 38.05 4.46 -10.42
N ARG A 432 38.61 5.39 -9.63
CA ARG A 432 38.63 5.28 -8.15
C ARG A 432 37.21 5.17 -7.55
N TRP A 433 36.28 6.00 -8.03
CA TRP A 433 34.90 6.02 -7.52
C TRP A 433 34.12 4.80 -8.01
N GLN A 434 34.37 4.34 -9.24
CA GLN A 434 33.80 3.11 -9.78
C GLN A 434 34.24 1.88 -8.99
N ILE A 435 35.51 1.81 -8.59
CA ILE A 435 36.04 0.76 -7.70
C ILE A 435 35.36 0.84 -6.33
N SER A 436 35.26 2.03 -5.72
CA SER A 436 34.60 2.21 -4.43
C SER A 436 33.13 1.78 -4.43
N ILE A 437 32.37 2.15 -5.48
CA ILE A 437 30.95 1.73 -5.63
C ILE A 437 30.86 0.20 -5.78
N THR A 438 31.73 -0.39 -6.60
CA THR A 438 31.75 -1.84 -6.81
C THR A 438 32.10 -2.58 -5.53
N ALA A 439 33.12 -2.11 -4.79
CA ALA A 439 33.51 -2.67 -3.51
C ALA A 439 32.36 -2.56 -2.48
N LEU A 440 31.66 -1.42 -2.41
CA LEU A 440 30.51 -1.25 -1.53
C LEU A 440 29.42 -2.29 -1.85
N VAL A 441 29.06 -2.46 -3.12
CA VAL A 441 28.05 -3.45 -3.54
C VAL A 441 28.50 -4.87 -3.16
N VAL A 442 29.76 -5.23 -3.44
CA VAL A 442 30.29 -6.56 -3.11
C VAL A 442 30.28 -6.82 -1.60
N ILE A 443 30.67 -5.83 -0.79
CA ILE A 443 30.65 -5.92 0.67
C ILE A 443 29.22 -6.12 1.19
N VAL A 444 28.26 -5.32 0.70
CA VAL A 444 26.87 -5.41 1.13
C VAL A 444 26.24 -6.74 0.71
N LEU A 445 26.49 -7.19 -0.52
CA LEU A 445 26.01 -8.49 -0.99
C LEU A 445 26.65 -9.65 -0.22
N GLY A 446 27.96 -9.57 0.04
CA GLY A 446 28.67 -10.53 0.88
C GLY A 446 28.07 -10.59 2.28
N TRP A 447 27.80 -9.44 2.90
CA TRP A 447 27.14 -9.38 4.20
C TRP A 447 25.75 -10.03 4.19
N VAL A 448 24.92 -9.78 3.18
CA VAL A 448 23.60 -10.42 3.05
C VAL A 448 23.70 -11.93 2.89
N ILE A 449 24.73 -12.43 2.21
CA ILE A 449 24.94 -13.88 2.00
C ILE A 449 25.49 -14.56 3.26
N PHE A 450 26.53 -13.98 3.88
CA PHE A 450 27.22 -14.59 5.03
C PHE A 450 26.55 -14.29 6.37
N SER A 451 25.70 -13.27 6.45
CA SER A 451 24.96 -12.88 7.64
C SER A 451 23.53 -12.48 7.25
N PRO A 452 22.73 -13.44 6.76
CA PRO A 452 21.41 -13.13 6.24
C PRO A 452 20.52 -12.58 7.36
N PRO A 453 19.72 -11.53 7.11
CA PRO A 453 18.95 -10.87 8.15
C PRO A 453 18.07 -11.86 8.92
N GLN A 454 18.14 -11.83 10.25
CA GLN A 454 17.37 -12.75 11.09
C GLN A 454 15.87 -12.51 10.89
N TRP A 455 15.13 -13.59 10.68
CA TRP A 455 13.67 -13.58 10.53
C TRP A 455 13.12 -14.78 11.27
N ASP A 456 12.88 -14.59 12.56
CA ASP A 456 12.33 -15.62 13.40
C ASP A 456 10.83 -15.74 13.12
N LYS A 457 10.43 -16.88 12.56
CA LYS A 457 9.03 -17.15 12.18
C LYS A 457 8.12 -17.22 13.39
N GLN A 458 8.62 -17.69 14.52
CA GLN A 458 7.84 -17.85 15.75
C GLN A 458 7.59 -16.48 16.38
N VAL A 459 8.62 -15.63 16.48
CA VAL A 459 8.47 -14.23 16.91
C VAL A 459 7.56 -13.44 15.97
N MET A 460 7.69 -13.62 14.65
CA MET A 460 6.85 -12.90 13.68
C MET A 460 5.40 -13.39 13.64
N SER A 461 5.11 -14.59 14.18
CA SER A 461 3.77 -15.18 14.21
C SER A 461 3.16 -15.27 15.61
N SER A 462 3.80 -14.69 16.63
CA SER A 462 3.32 -14.73 18.01
C SER A 462 2.16 -13.76 18.29
N GLY A 463 1.97 -12.73 17.45
CA GLY A 463 0.85 -11.79 17.55
C GLY A 463 0.65 -11.12 18.92
N PRO A 464 1.69 -10.62 19.59
CA PRO A 464 1.59 -10.11 20.95
C PRO A 464 0.68 -8.88 21.08
N TYR A 465 0.32 -8.23 19.98
CA TYR A 465 -0.63 -7.13 19.98
C TYR A 465 -2.07 -7.56 20.30
N PHE A 466 -2.43 -8.85 20.14
CA PHE A 466 -3.78 -9.37 20.44
C PHE A 466 -3.91 -9.78 21.91
N SER A 467 -2.94 -10.53 22.41
CA SER A 467 -2.93 -11.04 23.79
C SER A 467 -1.64 -10.65 24.51
N PRO A 468 -1.37 -9.34 24.69
CA PRO A 468 -0.09 -8.89 25.24
C PRO A 468 0.13 -9.37 26.67
N TRP A 469 -0.94 -9.64 27.42
CA TRP A 469 -0.93 -10.16 28.78
C TRP A 469 -0.30 -11.56 28.90
N ASN A 470 -0.33 -12.34 27.82
CA ASN A 470 0.23 -13.69 27.83
C ASN A 470 1.77 -13.66 27.96
N TYR A 471 2.40 -12.57 27.53
CA TYR A 471 3.85 -12.41 27.42
C TYR A 471 4.44 -11.58 28.57
N ILE A 472 3.72 -11.44 29.68
CA ILE A 472 4.13 -10.62 30.83
C ILE A 472 4.05 -11.46 32.08
N GLU A 473 5.17 -11.53 32.78
CA GLU A 473 5.31 -12.23 34.05
C GLU A 473 6.20 -11.39 34.97
N ASP A 474 5.79 -11.19 36.23
CA ASP A 474 6.53 -10.44 37.26
C ASP A 474 7.07 -9.07 36.79
N ASP A 475 6.23 -8.26 36.13
CA ASP A 475 6.58 -6.95 35.55
C ASP A 475 7.77 -6.99 34.56
N SER A 476 7.97 -8.15 33.91
CA SER A 476 8.94 -8.36 32.85
C SER A 476 8.28 -8.92 31.59
N VAL A 477 8.85 -8.62 30.43
CA VAL A 477 8.40 -9.19 29.15
C VAL A 477 9.07 -10.53 28.98
N ASN A 478 8.29 -11.60 28.96
CA ASN A 478 8.76 -12.98 28.80
C ASN A 478 8.43 -13.54 27.40
N LEU A 479 8.61 -12.70 26.36
CA LEU A 479 8.32 -13.13 24.99
C LEU A 479 9.27 -14.23 24.53
N SER A 480 10.56 -14.14 24.83
CA SER A 480 11.54 -15.14 24.42
C SER A 480 11.28 -16.49 25.06
N ASP A 481 11.12 -16.54 26.39
CA ASP A 481 11.11 -17.83 27.08
C ASP A 481 9.78 -18.55 26.85
N GLN A 482 8.68 -17.81 26.68
CA GLN A 482 7.42 -18.39 26.24
C GLN A 482 7.53 -18.99 24.84
N LEU A 483 8.15 -18.30 23.88
CA LEU A 483 8.33 -18.84 22.53
C LEU A 483 9.32 -20.02 22.52
N ASP A 484 10.34 -20.02 23.37
CA ASP A 484 11.26 -21.15 23.52
C ASP A 484 10.58 -22.39 24.12
N SER A 485 9.53 -22.19 24.94
CA SER A 485 8.71 -23.28 25.48
C SER A 485 7.71 -23.86 24.49
N GLU A 486 7.34 -23.09 23.46
CA GLU A 486 6.38 -23.48 22.43
C GLU A 486 7.10 -24.06 21.21
N ARG A 487 6.49 -25.08 20.58
CA ARG A 487 7.03 -25.66 19.35
C ARG A 487 6.22 -25.21 18.13
N LEU A 488 6.85 -24.47 17.22
CA LEU A 488 6.26 -24.15 15.91
C LEU A 488 6.23 -25.40 15.00
N LEU A 489 5.05 -25.99 14.83
CA LEU A 489 4.83 -27.20 14.03
C LEU A 489 4.60 -26.91 12.55
N TYR A 490 3.93 -25.80 12.26
CA TYR A 490 3.62 -25.40 10.89
C TYR A 490 3.70 -23.88 10.75
N PHE A 491 4.19 -23.43 9.60
CA PHE A 491 4.22 -22.01 9.25
C PHE A 491 4.08 -21.86 7.74
N ASN A 492 3.13 -21.03 7.31
CA ASN A 492 2.95 -20.70 5.92
C ASN A 492 2.59 -19.22 5.78
N GLU A 493 3.33 -18.53 4.91
CA GLU A 493 2.98 -17.17 4.48
C GLU A 493 1.94 -17.30 3.36
N GLY A 494 0.70 -17.48 3.79
CA GLY A 494 -0.44 -17.61 2.90
C GLY A 494 -0.74 -16.33 2.13
N ILE A 495 -1.54 -16.51 1.09
CA ILE A 495 -1.91 -15.46 0.14
C ILE A 495 -2.66 -14.31 0.83
N THR A 496 -3.55 -14.65 1.77
CA THR A 496 -4.40 -13.70 2.49
C THR A 496 -3.95 -13.53 3.92
N SER A 497 -3.44 -14.57 4.58
CA SER A 497 -2.92 -14.51 5.96
C SER A 497 -1.68 -15.37 6.16
N THR A 498 -0.78 -14.92 7.05
CA THR A 498 0.26 -15.81 7.60
C THR A 498 -0.38 -16.72 8.62
N ILE A 499 -0.22 -18.04 8.43
CA ILE A 499 -0.76 -19.05 9.34
C ILE A 499 0.37 -19.79 10.04
N SER A 500 0.14 -20.12 11.31
CA SER A 500 1.03 -20.95 12.10
C SER A 500 0.25 -21.97 12.94
N VAL A 501 0.91 -23.08 13.26
CA VAL A 501 0.46 -24.00 14.29
C VAL A 501 1.56 -24.12 15.31
N ILE A 502 1.22 -23.80 16.56
CA ILE A 502 2.10 -23.97 17.71
C ILE A 502 1.58 -25.11 18.58
N GLN A 503 2.49 -25.77 19.27
CA GLN A 503 2.20 -26.73 20.31
C GLN A 503 2.75 -26.20 21.62
N THR A 504 1.90 -26.07 22.62
CA THR A 504 2.30 -25.64 23.96
C THR A 504 2.90 -26.82 24.75
N PRO A 505 3.59 -26.56 25.88
CA PRO A 505 4.10 -27.62 26.77
C PRO A 505 3.04 -28.61 27.25
N ASP A 506 1.78 -28.17 27.36
CA ASP A 506 0.64 -29.00 27.76
C ASP A 506 0.07 -29.85 26.60
N GLU A 507 0.83 -30.03 25.51
CA GLU A 507 0.44 -30.76 24.31
C GLU A 507 -0.83 -30.19 23.61
N VAL A 508 -1.18 -28.93 23.88
CA VAL A 508 -2.29 -28.24 23.21
C VAL A 508 -1.81 -27.68 21.89
N TYR A 509 -2.52 -28.00 20.81
CA TYR A 509 -2.30 -27.41 19.50
C TYR A 509 -3.09 -26.11 19.40
N SER A 510 -2.45 -25.04 18.92
CA SER A 510 -3.10 -23.77 18.60
C SER A 510 -2.83 -23.38 17.16
N TYR A 511 -3.90 -23.22 16.39
CA TYR A 511 -3.89 -22.63 15.06
C TYR A 511 -3.99 -21.11 15.19
N CYS A 512 -3.01 -20.41 14.61
CA CYS A 512 -2.94 -18.97 14.61
C CYS A 512 -3.03 -18.40 13.19
N SER A 513 -3.79 -17.31 13.04
CA SER A 513 -3.85 -16.50 11.82
C SER A 513 -3.39 -15.07 12.14
N GLN A 514 -2.34 -14.60 11.46
CA GLN A 514 -1.68 -13.31 11.73
C GLN A 514 -1.30 -13.11 13.21
N GLY A 515 -0.94 -14.20 13.88
CA GLY A 515 -0.60 -14.26 15.29
C GLY A 515 -1.77 -14.20 16.27
N LYS A 516 -3.02 -14.20 15.80
CA LYS A 516 -4.19 -14.43 16.63
C LYS A 516 -4.50 -15.92 16.68
N VAL A 517 -4.71 -16.48 17.88
CA VAL A 517 -5.26 -17.85 18.01
C VAL A 517 -6.70 -17.85 17.50
N GLU A 518 -6.96 -18.67 16.48
CA GLU A 518 -8.30 -18.84 15.88
C GLU A 518 -8.96 -20.15 16.32
N ALA A 519 -8.18 -21.17 16.63
CA ALA A 519 -8.66 -22.43 17.19
C ALA A 519 -7.56 -23.11 17.99
N ASP A 520 -7.93 -23.80 19.05
CA ASP A 520 -7.02 -24.62 19.86
C ASP A 520 -7.71 -25.89 20.36
N THR A 521 -6.92 -26.83 20.90
CA THR A 521 -7.42 -28.11 21.42
C THR A 521 -7.73 -28.12 22.91
N SER A 522 -7.76 -26.96 23.59
CA SER A 522 -8.22 -26.91 24.99
C SER A 522 -9.69 -27.28 25.09
N ASP A 523 -10.09 -27.87 26.22
CA ASP A 523 -11.47 -28.33 26.44
C ASP A 523 -12.50 -27.21 26.23
N ARG A 524 -12.18 -26.00 26.70
CA ARG A 524 -13.06 -24.83 26.55
C ARG A 524 -13.22 -24.44 25.08
N SER A 525 -12.11 -24.36 24.33
CA SER A 525 -12.14 -23.98 22.91
C SER A 525 -12.87 -25.02 22.08
N MET A 526 -12.60 -26.31 22.34
CA MET A 526 -13.28 -27.42 21.67
C MET A 526 -14.79 -27.42 21.94
N MET A 527 -15.22 -27.15 23.18
CA MET A 527 -16.63 -26.99 23.51
C MET A 527 -17.27 -25.85 22.70
N LEU A 528 -16.65 -24.66 22.69
CA LEU A 528 -17.18 -23.49 21.98
C LEU A 528 -17.27 -23.72 20.46
N GLN A 529 -16.20 -24.24 19.85
CA GLN A 529 -16.16 -24.53 18.40
C GLN A 529 -17.22 -25.56 18.00
N ARG A 530 -17.41 -26.63 18.80
CA ARG A 530 -18.47 -27.62 18.54
C ARG A 530 -19.86 -27.03 18.71
N MET A 531 -20.09 -26.22 19.74
CA MET A 531 -21.38 -25.55 19.96
C MET A 531 -21.77 -24.64 18.79
N MET A 532 -20.81 -23.94 18.17
CA MET A 532 -21.07 -23.12 16.98
C MET A 532 -21.63 -23.95 15.81
N GLY A 533 -21.26 -25.22 15.70
CA GLY A 533 -21.81 -26.13 14.68
C GLY A 533 -23.12 -26.78 15.11
N HIS A 534 -23.22 -27.24 16.36
CA HIS A 534 -24.42 -27.94 16.83
C HIS A 534 -25.64 -27.03 17.03
N LEU A 535 -25.45 -25.79 17.53
CA LEU A 535 -26.58 -24.91 17.85
C LEU A 535 -27.45 -24.61 16.61
N PRO A 536 -26.92 -24.12 15.48
CA PRO A 536 -27.74 -23.85 14.29
C PRO A 536 -28.50 -25.08 13.80
N MET A 537 -27.86 -26.26 13.87
CA MET A 537 -28.44 -27.53 13.41
C MET A 537 -29.58 -28.03 14.32
N LEU A 538 -29.53 -27.74 15.62
CA LEU A 538 -30.61 -28.07 16.56
C LEU A 538 -31.84 -27.16 16.42
N PHE A 539 -31.65 -25.90 16.01
CA PHE A 539 -32.76 -24.97 15.81
C PHE A 539 -33.45 -25.15 14.46
N HIS A 540 -32.77 -25.72 13.46
CA HIS A 540 -33.35 -25.94 12.15
C HIS A 540 -34.10 -27.30 12.09
N PRO A 541 -35.38 -27.34 11.69
CA PRO A 541 -36.20 -28.55 11.79
C PRO A 541 -35.75 -29.68 10.85
N ASP A 542 -35.20 -29.34 9.69
CA ASP A 542 -34.68 -30.31 8.70
C ASP A 542 -33.56 -29.68 7.83
N PRO A 543 -32.31 -29.60 8.31
CA PRO A 543 -31.24 -28.92 7.59
C PRO A 543 -30.78 -29.77 6.39
N GLN A 544 -31.22 -29.42 5.19
CA GLN A 544 -30.90 -30.18 3.97
C GLN A 544 -29.61 -29.71 3.27
N ARG A 545 -29.34 -28.39 3.31
CA ARG A 545 -28.17 -27.73 2.72
C ARG A 545 -27.57 -26.81 3.76
N VAL A 546 -26.28 -26.96 4.03
CA VAL A 546 -25.58 -26.14 5.03
C VAL A 546 -24.29 -25.61 4.44
N VAL A 547 -24.07 -24.31 4.58
CA VAL A 547 -22.79 -23.65 4.26
C VAL A 547 -22.14 -23.17 5.55
N ASN A 548 -20.87 -23.51 5.74
CA ASN A 548 -20.05 -23.06 6.86
C ASN A 548 -19.02 -22.05 6.34
N ILE A 549 -19.09 -20.80 6.80
CA ILE A 549 -18.17 -19.75 6.38
C ILE A 549 -16.95 -19.73 7.31
N GLY A 550 -15.77 -19.96 6.76
CA GLY A 550 -14.51 -20.12 7.48
C GLY A 550 -14.30 -21.55 7.97
N LEU A 551 -13.25 -22.21 7.48
CA LEU A 551 -12.92 -23.58 7.87
C LEU A 551 -12.19 -23.61 9.22
N GLY A 552 -11.16 -22.78 9.39
CA GLY A 552 -10.28 -22.82 10.56
C GLY A 552 -9.68 -24.21 10.80
N ALA A 553 -9.71 -24.68 12.05
CA ALA A 553 -9.32 -26.06 12.40
C ALA A 553 -10.35 -27.13 11.95
N GLY A 554 -11.48 -26.73 11.37
CA GLY A 554 -12.53 -27.61 10.87
C GLY A 554 -13.46 -28.16 11.95
N VAL A 555 -13.26 -27.85 13.23
CA VAL A 555 -14.04 -28.42 14.35
C VAL A 555 -15.53 -28.07 14.25
N THR A 556 -15.85 -26.81 13.99
CA THR A 556 -17.24 -26.34 13.79
C THR A 556 -17.91 -27.08 12.64
N PHE A 557 -17.24 -27.15 11.49
CA PHE A 557 -17.77 -27.83 10.31
C PHE A 557 -17.86 -29.36 10.53
N GLY A 558 -16.93 -29.93 11.27
CA GLY A 558 -16.96 -31.31 11.74
C GLY A 558 -18.21 -31.61 12.57
N ALA A 559 -18.58 -30.72 13.49
CA ALA A 559 -19.81 -30.84 14.28
C ALA A 559 -21.08 -30.76 13.41
N VAL A 560 -21.10 -29.87 12.41
CA VAL A 560 -22.19 -29.80 11.42
C VAL A 560 -22.31 -31.10 10.62
N SER A 561 -21.17 -31.72 10.28
CA SER A 561 -21.12 -32.96 9.50
C SER A 561 -21.65 -34.22 10.22
N CYS A 562 -22.03 -34.09 11.50
CA CYS A 562 -22.64 -35.17 12.27
C CYS A 562 -24.16 -35.30 12.04
N TYR A 563 -24.78 -34.33 11.36
CA TYR A 563 -26.21 -34.32 11.06
C TYR A 563 -26.49 -34.84 9.64
N PRO A 564 -27.64 -35.52 9.42
CA PRO A 564 -28.03 -36.00 8.10
C PRO A 564 -28.36 -34.82 7.19
N THR A 565 -27.42 -34.47 6.31
CA THR A 565 -27.51 -33.34 5.38
C THR A 565 -27.22 -33.84 3.96
N LYS A 566 -27.92 -33.31 2.96
CA LYS A 566 -27.70 -33.70 1.55
C LYS A 566 -26.47 -33.04 0.94
N HIS A 567 -26.17 -31.82 1.38
CA HIS A 567 -25.05 -31.05 0.88
C HIS A 567 -24.43 -30.21 1.99
N LEU A 568 -23.13 -30.37 2.16
CA LEU A 568 -22.30 -29.62 3.09
C LEU A 568 -21.22 -28.88 2.30
N GLU A 569 -21.20 -27.57 2.46
CA GLU A 569 -20.18 -26.72 1.87
C GLU A 569 -19.43 -25.96 2.96
N VAL A 570 -18.11 -25.83 2.79
CA VAL A 570 -17.31 -24.89 3.57
C VAL A 570 -16.64 -23.90 2.62
N VAL A 571 -16.76 -22.62 2.95
CA VAL A 571 -16.12 -21.54 2.19
C VAL A 571 -14.96 -21.01 2.99
N GLU A 572 -13.74 -21.19 2.48
CA GLU A 572 -12.49 -20.78 3.14
C GLU A 572 -11.73 -19.80 2.24
N PHE A 573 -11.26 -18.69 2.81
CA PHE A 573 -10.60 -17.63 2.05
C PHE A 573 -9.07 -17.83 1.95
N GLU A 574 -8.48 -18.62 2.86
CA GLU A 574 -7.05 -18.92 2.88
C GLU A 574 -6.81 -20.42 2.54
N PRO A 575 -6.32 -20.74 1.33
CA PRO A 575 -6.14 -22.13 0.89
C PRO A 575 -5.30 -22.98 1.84
N SER A 576 -4.31 -22.36 2.50
CA SER A 576 -3.39 -23.05 3.39
C SER A 576 -4.06 -23.56 4.68
N VAL A 577 -5.23 -23.04 5.05
CA VAL A 577 -6.05 -23.49 6.20
C VAL A 577 -6.60 -24.90 6.00
N VAL A 578 -6.81 -25.34 4.75
CA VAL A 578 -7.25 -26.72 4.46
C VAL A 578 -6.24 -27.75 4.99
N ASN A 579 -4.95 -27.42 4.97
CA ASN A 579 -3.91 -28.28 5.54
C ASN A 579 -3.93 -28.30 7.06
N ILE A 580 -4.31 -27.18 7.70
CA ILE A 580 -4.49 -27.12 9.16
C ILE A 580 -5.63 -28.02 9.60
N ALA A 581 -6.78 -27.97 8.92
CA ALA A 581 -7.91 -28.83 9.24
C ALA A 581 -7.56 -30.34 9.14
N LYS A 582 -6.63 -30.74 8.27
CA LYS A 582 -6.15 -32.14 8.22
C LYS A 582 -5.37 -32.55 9.48
N VAL A 583 -4.59 -31.64 10.06
CA VAL A 583 -3.89 -31.87 11.33
C VAL A 583 -4.89 -32.08 12.47
N TRP A 584 -6.03 -31.38 12.44
CA TRP A 584 -7.12 -31.52 13.41
C TRP A 584 -8.10 -32.69 13.12
N SER A 585 -7.75 -33.63 12.23
CA SER A 585 -8.64 -34.73 11.81
C SER A 585 -9.30 -35.49 12.97
N ASN A 586 -8.56 -35.77 14.04
CA ASN A 586 -9.06 -36.43 15.24
C ASN A 586 -10.11 -35.60 16.01
N TYR A 587 -10.09 -34.27 15.86
CA TYR A 587 -10.95 -33.33 16.58
C TYR A 587 -12.13 -32.83 15.75
N ASN A 588 -12.05 -32.95 14.42
CA ASN A 588 -13.05 -32.47 13.47
C ASN A 588 -13.76 -33.59 12.69
N HIS A 589 -13.67 -34.85 13.13
CA HIS A 589 -14.29 -36.01 12.47
C HIS A 589 -13.77 -36.27 11.04
N GLY A 590 -12.52 -35.90 10.76
CA GLY A 590 -11.93 -36.06 9.44
C GLY A 590 -12.73 -35.36 8.34
N VAL A 591 -13.36 -34.23 8.66
CA VAL A 591 -14.39 -33.58 7.82
C VAL A 591 -13.91 -33.31 6.38
N ILE A 592 -12.64 -32.94 6.20
CA ILE A 592 -12.08 -32.65 4.87
C ILE A 592 -11.99 -33.90 3.97
N SER A 593 -12.02 -35.10 4.54
CA SER A 593 -11.90 -36.36 3.79
C SER A 593 -13.25 -37.02 3.49
N LYS A 594 -14.38 -36.43 3.90
CA LYS A 594 -15.72 -37.00 3.64
C LYS A 594 -16.17 -36.70 2.21
N GLU A 595 -16.84 -37.66 1.57
CA GLU A 595 -17.27 -37.57 0.17
C GLU A 595 -18.42 -36.56 -0.07
N ASN A 596 -19.24 -36.27 0.95
CA ASN A 596 -20.40 -35.38 0.84
C ASN A 596 -20.09 -33.90 1.11
N ILE A 597 -18.81 -33.51 1.03
CA ILE A 597 -18.33 -32.20 1.42
C ILE A 597 -17.69 -31.47 0.24
N THR A 598 -18.12 -30.24 0.05
CA THR A 598 -17.54 -29.30 -0.92
C THR A 598 -16.70 -28.27 -0.17
N VAL A 599 -15.43 -28.11 -0.59
CA VAL A 599 -14.54 -27.08 -0.06
C VAL A 599 -14.35 -26.03 -1.15
N THR A 600 -14.88 -24.84 -0.92
CA THR A 600 -14.82 -23.72 -1.86
C THR A 600 -13.80 -22.69 -1.36
N ILE A 601 -12.76 -22.43 -2.15
CA ILE A 601 -11.81 -21.37 -1.84
C ILE A 601 -12.34 -20.04 -2.37
N ASN A 602 -12.94 -19.24 -1.49
CA ASN A 602 -13.46 -17.92 -1.84
C ASN A 602 -13.65 -17.05 -0.59
N ASP A 603 -13.86 -15.76 -0.80
CA ASP A 603 -14.37 -14.89 0.25
C ASP A 603 -15.83 -15.24 0.55
N GLY A 604 -16.16 -15.46 1.83
CA GLY A 604 -17.49 -15.89 2.27
C GLY A 604 -18.59 -14.90 1.91
N ARG A 605 -18.32 -13.59 1.93
CA ARG A 605 -19.30 -12.57 1.57
C ARG A 605 -19.54 -12.55 0.06
N ASN A 606 -18.47 -12.64 -0.72
CA ASN A 606 -18.58 -12.73 -2.17
C ASN A 606 -19.35 -13.99 -2.60
N HIS A 607 -19.05 -15.11 -1.94
CA HIS A 607 -19.76 -16.37 -2.17
C HIS A 607 -21.27 -16.22 -1.89
N LEU A 608 -21.66 -15.69 -0.72
CA LEU A 608 -23.07 -15.41 -0.42
C LEU A 608 -23.71 -14.48 -1.44
N PHE A 609 -23.03 -13.40 -1.84
CA PHE A 609 -23.55 -12.43 -2.80
C PHE A 609 -23.84 -13.01 -4.21
N VAL A 610 -23.12 -14.06 -4.61
CA VAL A 610 -23.32 -14.74 -5.89
C VAL A 610 -24.38 -15.85 -5.77
N CYS A 611 -24.50 -16.49 -4.61
CA CYS A 611 -25.35 -17.66 -4.39
C CYS A 611 -26.75 -17.35 -3.83
N ASP A 612 -26.91 -16.27 -3.07
CA ASP A 612 -28.21 -15.61 -2.79
C ASP A 612 -28.71 -14.90 -4.06
#